data_AF-A0A512N7I4-F1
#
_entry.id   AF-A0A512N7I4-F1
#
_cell.length_a   1.000
_cell.length_b   1.000
_cell.length_c   1.000
_cell.angle_alpha   90.00
_cell.angle_beta   90.00
_cell.angle_gamma   90.00
#
_symmetry.space_group_name_H-M   'P 1'
#
loop_
_entity.id
_entity.type
_entity.pdbx_description
1 polymer ?
#
loop_
_entity_poly.entity_id
_entity_poly.type
_entity_poly.pdbx_seq_one_letter_code
_entity_poly.pdbx_strand_id
1 'polypeptide(L)'
;MIEVVRPDRIPGTARQYGRGDDDLVDRDHPPVERDRSVAEPRFDAEEREARGRELRAAQDLARQRRRQTILASSVAAVILALGGATTWMYRELAALRASQVEQLEDENSVLSRLLRQEYQQRFDAAKVFPARQEVVAQSVRKILGNRARYERITKSMTMPWYFLAIIHGMEADFRFDSHLHNGDPLTGRTVHVPAGRPTGGKAPFSWEESAMDAIALNRYDKWNDWSIAGMLVAWERYNGLGYRQHGIHSPYVWACTDQYAKGRYVADGRFDANAESRQCGAVAMLKGLIATGSISPPPGPK
;
A
#
# COMPACT_ATOMS: atom_id res chain seq x y z
N MET A 1 9.20 -49.15 -32.02
CA MET A 1 8.08 -49.25 -32.98
C MET A 1 7.59 -47.83 -33.22
N ILE A 2 8.19 -47.09 -34.17
CA ILE A 2 7.89 -47.10 -35.63
C ILE A 2 6.46 -46.56 -35.81
N GLU A 3 6.19 -45.42 -36.46
CA GLU A 3 6.72 -45.00 -37.77
C GLU A 3 6.63 -43.49 -38.02
N VAL A 4 7.60 -43.01 -38.81
CA VAL A 4 7.78 -41.68 -39.37
C VAL A 4 7.31 -41.73 -40.83
N VAL A 5 6.47 -40.79 -41.30
CA VAL A 5 6.33 -40.53 -42.74
C VAL A 5 6.07 -39.05 -43.06
N ARG A 6 7.05 -38.45 -43.73
CA ARG A 6 6.98 -37.42 -44.81
C ARG A 6 8.14 -37.79 -45.77
N PRO A 7 8.31 -37.23 -46.99
CA PRO A 7 7.53 -36.20 -47.71
C PRO A 7 7.25 -36.59 -49.19
N ASP A 8 6.59 -35.70 -49.96
CA ASP A 8 6.85 -35.58 -51.40
C ASP A 8 6.70 -34.13 -51.89
N ARG A 9 7.46 -33.80 -52.93
CA ARG A 9 7.85 -32.44 -53.36
C ARG A 9 7.83 -32.37 -54.91
N ILE A 10 7.63 -31.14 -55.44
CA ILE A 10 8.05 -30.59 -56.77
C ILE A 10 7.08 -30.83 -57.97
N PRO A 11 7.02 -30.00 -59.06
CA PRO A 11 7.49 -28.61 -59.35
C PRO A 11 6.29 -27.66 -59.69
N GLY A 12 6.35 -26.35 -59.93
CA GLY A 12 7.38 -25.39 -60.36
C GLY A 12 6.92 -24.69 -61.65
N THR A 13 6.69 -23.37 -61.64
CA THR A 13 6.79 -22.48 -62.83
C THR A 13 6.96 -21.03 -62.40
N ALA A 14 8.03 -20.42 -62.91
CA ALA A 14 8.34 -19.01 -62.84
C ALA A 14 7.55 -18.21 -63.91
N ARG A 15 7.25 -16.94 -63.62
CA ARG A 15 7.28 -15.87 -64.61
C ARG A 15 7.59 -14.52 -63.95
N GLN A 16 8.57 -13.86 -64.56
CA GLN A 16 9.11 -12.54 -64.30
C GLN A 16 8.44 -11.54 -65.27
N TYR A 17 8.81 -10.25 -65.16
CA TYR A 17 8.41 -9.03 -65.89
C TYR A 17 7.28 -8.23 -65.19
N GLY A 18 7.45 -6.94 -64.86
CA GLY A 18 8.47 -6.00 -65.31
C GLY A 18 8.55 -4.71 -64.48
N ARG A 19 9.65 -4.02 -64.79
CA ARG A 19 10.15 -2.73 -64.36
C ARG A 19 9.25 -1.58 -64.86
N GLY A 20 9.08 -0.56 -64.03
CA GLY A 20 8.52 0.75 -64.38
C GLY A 20 8.90 1.73 -63.28
N ASP A 21 10.00 2.45 -63.50
CA ASP A 21 10.33 3.69 -62.82
C ASP A 21 9.28 4.75 -63.21
N ASP A 22 8.78 5.53 -62.26
CA ASP A 22 8.32 6.90 -62.49
C ASP A 22 8.42 7.69 -61.19
N ASP A 23 9.27 8.72 -61.26
CA ASP A 23 9.47 9.78 -60.29
C ASP A 23 8.18 10.58 -60.07
N LEU A 24 7.69 10.65 -58.82
CA LEU A 24 6.93 11.81 -58.36
C LEU A 24 7.40 12.21 -56.97
N VAL A 25 8.18 13.28 -56.98
CA VAL A 25 8.52 14.15 -55.86
C VAL A 25 7.22 14.72 -55.29
N ASP A 26 6.89 14.38 -54.05
CA ASP A 26 6.08 15.24 -53.19
C ASP A 26 6.87 15.56 -51.92
N ARG A 27 7.50 16.73 -51.97
CA ARG A 27 8.12 17.41 -50.84
C ARG A 27 7.04 18.31 -50.26
N ASP A 28 6.48 17.92 -49.12
CA ASP A 28 6.10 18.84 -48.04
C ASP A 28 5.62 18.03 -46.82
N HIS A 29 6.58 17.59 -46.00
CA HIS A 29 6.35 17.32 -44.59
C HIS A 29 7.41 18.10 -43.80
N PRO A 30 7.03 19.05 -42.95
CA PRO A 30 8.00 19.73 -42.10
C PRO A 30 8.62 18.70 -41.14
N PRO A 31 9.92 18.83 -40.82
CA PRO A 31 10.58 17.91 -39.91
C PRO A 31 9.91 17.99 -38.53
N VAL A 32 9.54 16.82 -37.99
CA VAL A 32 9.07 16.68 -36.61
C VAL A 32 10.20 17.16 -35.70
N GLU A 33 10.03 18.35 -35.14
CA GLU A 33 10.88 18.96 -34.13
C GLU A 33 10.89 18.07 -32.88
N ARG A 34 11.84 17.14 -32.83
CA ARG A 34 12.24 16.45 -31.60
C ARG A 34 13.15 17.37 -30.82
N ASP A 35 12.57 18.31 -30.09
CA ASP A 35 13.09 18.74 -28.79
C ASP A 35 12.07 19.66 -28.10
N ARG A 36 11.48 19.19 -26.99
CA ARG A 36 11.48 19.91 -25.72
C ARG A 36 11.33 18.86 -24.63
N SER A 37 12.45 18.51 -24.00
CA SER A 37 12.37 18.10 -22.59
C SER A 37 11.61 19.20 -21.86
N VAL A 38 10.41 18.92 -21.39
CA VAL A 38 9.70 19.82 -20.48
C VAL A 38 10.52 19.79 -19.20
N ALA A 39 11.46 20.72 -19.07
CA ALA A 39 12.12 21.01 -17.82
C ALA A 39 11.00 21.40 -16.85
N GLU A 40 10.77 20.55 -15.84
CA GLU A 40 9.88 20.94 -14.74
C GLU A 40 10.36 22.29 -14.20
N PRO A 41 9.46 23.27 -14.00
CA PRO A 41 9.86 24.57 -13.52
C PRO A 41 10.59 24.39 -12.18
N ARG A 42 11.81 24.96 -12.06
CA ARG A 42 12.68 24.80 -10.88
C ARG A 42 11.97 25.06 -9.55
N PHE A 43 10.94 25.90 -9.57
CA PHE A 43 10.07 26.19 -8.44
C PHE A 43 9.32 24.94 -7.90
N ASP A 44 8.81 24.08 -8.79
CA ASP A 44 8.11 22.85 -8.39
C ASP A 44 9.09 21.82 -7.82
N ALA A 45 10.32 21.78 -8.34
CA ALA A 45 11.37 20.89 -7.86
C ALA A 45 11.82 21.27 -6.45
N GLU A 46 12.08 22.56 -6.20
CA GLU A 46 12.47 23.07 -4.88
C GLU A 46 11.37 22.84 -3.83
N GLU A 47 10.10 23.04 -4.18
CA GLU A 47 8.98 22.79 -3.28
C GLU A 47 8.81 21.29 -2.98
N ARG A 48 9.04 20.40 -3.95
CA ARG A 48 9.04 18.94 -3.74
C ARG A 48 10.20 18.51 -2.85
N GLU A 49 11.38 19.09 -3.03
CA GLU A 49 12.52 18.81 -2.17
C GLU A 49 12.30 19.31 -0.73
N ALA A 50 11.74 20.50 -0.56
CA ALA A 50 11.39 21.04 0.75
C ALA A 50 10.39 20.15 1.47
N ARG A 51 9.31 19.74 0.78
CA ARG A 51 8.34 18.75 1.29
C ARG A 51 8.99 17.41 1.62
N GLY A 52 9.92 16.95 0.78
CA GLY A 52 10.69 15.73 1.02
C GLY A 52 11.55 15.80 2.29
N ARG A 53 12.17 16.95 2.56
CA ARG A 53 12.92 17.21 3.81
C ARG A 53 12.00 17.25 5.02
N GLU A 54 10.88 17.97 4.95
CA GLU A 54 9.88 18.01 6.02
C GLU A 54 9.32 16.63 6.34
N LEU A 55 9.02 15.83 5.31
CA LEU A 55 8.50 14.49 5.47
C LEU A 55 9.50 13.56 6.18
N ARG A 56 10.79 13.61 5.81
CA ARG A 56 11.85 12.84 6.48
C ARG A 56 12.01 13.28 7.93
N ALA A 57 12.03 14.59 8.18
CA ALA A 57 12.13 15.13 9.53
C ALA A 57 10.94 14.70 10.42
N ALA A 58 9.71 14.77 9.90
CA ALA A 58 8.52 14.30 10.61
C ALA A 58 8.57 12.79 10.91
N GLN A 59 9.09 11.97 9.99
CA GLN A 59 9.26 10.53 10.19
C GLN A 59 10.30 10.19 11.25
N ASP A 60 11.43 10.91 11.26
CA ASP A 60 12.51 10.67 12.21
C ASP A 60 12.12 11.12 13.61
N LEU A 61 11.41 12.25 13.73
CA LEU A 61 10.85 12.74 14.99
C LEU A 61 9.83 11.74 15.59
N ALA A 62 8.87 11.28 14.77
CA ALA A 62 7.88 10.29 15.19
C ALA A 62 8.54 8.96 15.63
N ARG A 63 9.66 8.55 15.00
CA ARG A 63 10.41 7.35 15.38
C ARG A 63 11.20 7.51 16.68
N GLN A 64 11.94 8.61 16.84
CA GLN A 64 12.73 8.87 18.04
C GLN A 64 11.84 8.93 19.28
N ARG A 65 10.67 9.53 19.18
CA ARG A 65 9.77 9.70 20.32
C ARG A 65 8.96 8.46 20.67
N ARG A 66 8.59 7.61 19.70
CA ARG A 66 8.06 6.25 19.99
C ARG A 66 9.02 5.43 20.86
N ARG A 67 10.33 5.52 20.60
CA ARG A 67 11.36 4.88 21.45
C ARG A 67 11.40 5.49 22.85
N GLN A 68 11.23 6.80 22.97
CA GLN A 68 11.18 7.51 24.25
C GLN A 68 9.90 7.23 25.06
N THR A 69 8.73 7.09 24.43
CA THR A 69 7.46 6.77 25.12
C THR A 69 7.48 5.36 25.73
N ILE A 70 8.15 4.39 25.07
CA ILE A 70 8.34 3.03 25.62
C ILE A 70 9.22 3.08 26.89
N LEU A 71 10.28 3.90 26.89
CA LEU A 71 11.16 4.11 28.06
C LEU A 71 10.48 4.89 29.19
N ALA A 72 9.68 5.91 28.88
CA ALA A 72 8.95 6.69 29.90
C ALA A 72 7.85 5.87 30.60
N SER A 73 7.28 4.87 29.91
CA SER A 73 6.34 3.92 30.50
C SER A 73 7.00 3.06 31.60
N SER A 74 8.31 2.79 31.48
CA SER A 74 9.10 2.08 32.49
C SER A 74 9.31 2.89 33.77
N VAL A 75 9.47 4.21 33.65
CA VAL A 75 9.71 5.13 34.80
C VAL A 75 8.45 5.33 35.64
N ALA A 76 7.28 5.38 35.01
CA ALA A 76 6.00 5.53 35.72
C ALA A 76 5.66 4.31 36.62
N ALA A 77 6.11 3.10 36.25
CA ALA A 77 5.93 1.89 37.06
C ALA A 77 6.80 1.90 38.34
N VAL A 78 7.98 2.53 38.30
CA VAL A 78 8.90 2.63 39.45
C VAL A 78 8.37 3.62 40.51
N ILE A 79 7.72 4.70 40.07
CA ILE A 79 7.19 5.75 40.96
C ILE A 79 5.95 5.27 41.74
N LEU A 80 5.13 4.41 41.14
CA LEU A 80 3.98 3.76 41.78
C LEU A 80 4.38 2.91 43.02
N ALA A 81 5.62 2.44 43.09
CA ALA A 81 6.13 1.60 44.17
C ALA A 81 6.56 2.39 45.44
N LEU A 82 6.67 3.72 45.39
CA LEU A 82 7.27 4.53 46.47
C LEU A 82 6.30 5.42 47.27
N GLY A 83 4.99 5.31 47.05
CA GLY A 83 3.98 5.57 48.10
C GLY A 83 3.83 6.99 48.68
N GLY A 84 4.31 8.06 48.05
CA GLY A 84 4.15 9.43 48.58
C GLY A 84 3.90 10.49 47.50
N ALA A 85 2.76 11.18 47.58
CA ALA A 85 2.23 12.23 46.67
C ALA A 85 1.35 11.74 45.50
N THR A 86 0.28 11.01 45.81
CA THR A 86 -0.53 10.27 44.82
C THR A 86 -1.56 11.07 44.02
N THR A 87 -1.73 12.38 44.23
CA THR A 87 -2.74 13.14 43.45
C THR A 87 -2.12 14.23 42.60
N TRP A 88 -1.22 15.04 43.17
CA TRP A 88 -0.51 16.08 42.42
C TRP A 88 0.41 15.48 41.35
N MET A 89 1.20 14.44 41.70
CA MET A 89 2.09 13.75 40.76
C MET A 89 1.31 13.02 39.66
N TYR A 90 0.14 12.45 39.98
CA TYR A 90 -0.71 11.80 38.96
C TYR A 90 -1.35 12.82 38.01
N ARG A 91 -1.76 13.99 38.52
CA ARG A 91 -2.25 15.08 37.67
C ARG A 91 -1.14 15.60 36.75
N GLU A 92 0.07 15.75 37.27
CA GLU A 92 1.22 16.18 36.47
C GLU A 92 1.61 15.13 35.41
N LEU A 93 1.67 13.86 35.78
CA LEU A 93 1.90 12.75 34.85
C LEU A 93 0.78 12.63 33.81
N ALA A 94 -0.48 12.86 34.18
CA ALA A 94 -1.61 12.87 33.26
C ALA A 94 -1.55 14.06 32.30
N ALA A 95 -1.16 15.25 32.79
CA ALA A 95 -0.98 16.44 31.95
C ALA A 95 0.19 16.27 30.97
N LEU A 96 1.32 15.73 31.42
CA LEU A 96 2.46 15.39 30.56
C LEU A 96 2.10 14.33 29.51
N ARG A 97 1.30 13.32 29.87
CA ARG A 97 0.80 12.33 28.90
C ARG A 97 -0.18 12.97 27.92
N ALA A 98 -1.06 13.84 28.37
CA ALA A 98 -2.02 14.52 27.51
C ALA A 98 -1.31 15.41 26.48
N SER A 99 -0.34 16.22 26.90
CA SER A 99 0.44 17.06 25.99
C SER A 99 1.29 16.23 25.02
N GLN A 100 1.85 15.10 25.46
CA GLN A 100 2.54 14.17 24.57
C GLN A 100 1.61 13.55 23.53
N VAL A 101 0.39 13.17 23.93
CA VAL A 101 -0.62 12.63 23.01
C VAL A 101 -1.03 13.67 21.99
N GLU A 102 -1.32 14.90 22.42
CA GLU A 102 -1.68 16.02 21.54
C GLU A 102 -0.58 16.30 20.52
N GLN A 103 0.68 16.39 20.97
CA GLN A 103 1.82 16.58 20.07
C GLN A 103 1.96 15.43 19.06
N LEU A 104 1.78 14.18 19.51
CA LEU A 104 1.84 13.01 18.61
C LEU A 104 0.68 13.01 17.61
N GLU A 105 -0.50 13.46 18.00
CA GLU A 105 -1.65 13.60 17.11
C GLU A 105 -1.39 14.67 16.05
N ASP A 106 -0.81 15.81 16.43
CA ASP A 106 -0.39 16.87 15.50
C ASP A 106 0.68 16.40 14.51
N GLU A 107 1.75 15.75 14.98
CA GLU A 107 2.79 15.20 14.12
C GLU A 107 2.24 14.14 13.17
N ASN A 108 1.37 13.26 13.67
CA ASN A 108 0.69 12.27 12.84
C ASN A 108 -0.22 12.93 11.81
N SER A 109 -0.87 14.05 12.14
CA SER A 109 -1.70 14.83 11.24
C SER A 109 -0.86 15.48 10.14
N VAL A 110 0.26 16.13 10.48
CA VAL A 110 1.22 16.71 9.53
C VAL A 110 1.77 15.66 8.59
N LEU A 111 2.26 14.54 9.13
CA LEU A 111 2.75 13.41 8.33
C LEU A 111 1.65 12.90 7.38
N SER A 112 0.44 12.70 7.88
CA SER A 112 -0.68 12.23 7.05
C SER A 112 -1.00 13.22 5.94
N ARG A 113 -0.99 14.53 6.21
CA ARG A 113 -1.20 15.58 5.20
C ARG A 113 -0.13 15.55 4.11
N LEU A 114 1.15 15.50 4.48
CA LEU A 114 2.26 15.43 3.51
C LEU A 114 2.18 14.17 2.64
N LEU A 115 1.89 13.03 3.27
CA LEU A 115 1.72 11.77 2.57
C LEU A 115 0.53 11.79 1.60
N ARG A 116 -0.60 12.38 1.99
CA ARG A 116 -1.78 12.47 1.12
C ARG A 116 -1.48 13.22 -0.17
N GLN A 117 -0.77 14.34 -0.08
CA GLN A 117 -0.39 15.14 -1.26
C GLN A 117 0.49 14.32 -2.22
N GLU A 118 1.50 13.63 -1.69
CA GLU A 118 2.35 12.73 -2.47
C GLU A 118 1.52 11.61 -3.12
N TYR A 119 0.65 10.97 -2.36
CA TYR A 119 -0.07 9.79 -2.79
C TYR A 119 -1.12 10.02 -3.85
N GLN A 120 -1.85 11.14 -3.78
CA GLN A 120 -2.81 11.44 -4.82
C GLN A 120 -2.11 11.56 -6.18
N GLN A 121 -1.05 12.37 -6.24
CA GLN A 121 -0.26 12.58 -7.46
C GLN A 121 0.32 11.26 -7.99
N ARG A 122 0.90 10.43 -7.12
CA ARG A 122 1.47 9.13 -7.52
C ARG A 122 0.41 8.15 -7.97
N PHE A 123 -0.75 8.12 -7.31
CA PHE A 123 -1.84 7.25 -7.72
C PHE A 123 -2.32 7.60 -9.12
N ASP A 124 -2.52 8.89 -9.39
CA ASP A 124 -2.98 9.37 -10.69
C ASP A 124 -1.97 9.03 -11.80
N ALA A 125 -0.67 9.18 -11.52
CA ALA A 125 0.41 8.84 -12.46
C ALA A 125 0.64 7.33 -12.64
N ALA A 126 0.37 6.52 -11.60
CA ALA A 126 0.78 5.11 -11.57
C ALA A 126 0.13 4.27 -12.68
N LYS A 127 0.96 3.50 -13.38
CA LYS A 127 0.53 2.53 -14.40
C LYS A 127 0.80 1.11 -13.95
N VAL A 128 -0.21 0.25 -14.03
CA VAL A 128 -0.04 -1.19 -13.83
C VAL A 128 0.67 -1.78 -15.04
N PHE A 129 1.76 -2.53 -14.81
CA PHE A 129 2.50 -3.14 -15.91
C PHE A 129 1.62 -4.14 -16.68
N PRO A 130 1.64 -4.14 -18.04
CA PRO A 130 0.86 -5.08 -18.84
C PRO A 130 1.07 -6.55 -18.44
N ALA A 131 2.33 -6.94 -18.22
CA ALA A 131 2.69 -8.30 -17.79
C ALA A 131 2.14 -8.70 -16.40
N ARG A 132 1.66 -7.75 -15.61
CA ARG A 132 1.09 -8.00 -14.27
C ARG A 132 -0.44 -7.92 -14.26
N GLN A 133 -1.09 -7.57 -15.36
CA GLN A 133 -2.54 -7.38 -15.42
C GLN A 133 -3.31 -8.65 -15.04
N GLU A 134 -2.87 -9.84 -15.46
CA GLU A 134 -3.56 -11.09 -15.09
C GLU A 134 -3.45 -11.40 -13.60
N VAL A 135 -2.29 -11.13 -12.97
CA VAL A 135 -2.12 -11.29 -11.51
C VAL A 135 -3.06 -10.34 -10.76
N VAL A 136 -3.17 -9.09 -11.23
CA VAL A 136 -4.13 -8.12 -10.67
C VAL A 136 -5.57 -8.59 -10.87
N ALA A 137 -5.92 -9.07 -12.05
CA ALA A 137 -7.26 -9.56 -12.36
C ALA A 137 -7.65 -10.76 -11.47
N GLN A 138 -6.71 -11.67 -11.16
CA GLN A 138 -6.93 -12.76 -10.21
C GLN A 138 -7.30 -12.25 -8.81
N SER A 139 -6.53 -11.30 -8.29
CA SER A 139 -6.84 -10.66 -7.00
C SER A 139 -8.20 -9.96 -7.03
N VAL A 140 -8.51 -9.22 -8.10
CA VAL A 140 -9.81 -8.54 -8.27
C VAL A 140 -10.97 -9.54 -8.27
N ARG A 141 -10.83 -10.70 -8.94
CA ARG A 141 -11.85 -11.76 -8.91
C ARG A 141 -12.06 -12.32 -7.51
N LYS A 142 -10.98 -12.57 -6.75
CA LYS A 142 -11.07 -13.01 -5.33
C LYS A 142 -11.78 -11.97 -4.46
N ILE A 143 -11.47 -10.68 -4.65
CA ILE A 143 -12.10 -9.55 -3.94
C ILE A 143 -13.60 -9.50 -4.24
N LEU A 144 -13.98 -9.45 -5.53
CA LEU A 144 -15.37 -9.31 -5.94
C LEU A 144 -16.21 -10.54 -5.56
N GLY A 145 -15.66 -11.75 -5.69
CA GLY A 145 -16.33 -12.99 -5.29
C GLY A 145 -16.69 -13.05 -3.80
N ASN A 146 -16.00 -12.26 -2.96
CA ASN A 146 -16.25 -12.20 -1.52
C ASN A 146 -16.80 -10.85 -1.04
N ARG A 147 -17.21 -9.97 -1.97
CA ARG A 147 -17.70 -8.61 -1.70
C ARG A 147 -18.71 -8.55 -0.54
N ALA A 148 -19.74 -9.38 -0.58
CA ALA A 148 -20.81 -9.39 0.41
C ALA A 148 -20.31 -9.64 1.84
N ARG A 149 -19.20 -10.38 2.01
CA ARG A 149 -18.61 -10.65 3.33
C ARG A 149 -17.91 -9.41 3.88
N TYR A 150 -17.15 -8.70 3.05
CA TYR A 150 -16.53 -7.43 3.43
C TYR A 150 -17.57 -6.35 3.74
N GLU A 151 -18.60 -6.22 2.88
CA GLU A 151 -19.67 -5.25 3.08
C GLU A 151 -20.43 -5.46 4.39
N ARG A 152 -20.64 -6.71 4.82
CA ARG A 152 -21.27 -6.99 6.13
C ARG A 152 -20.47 -6.41 7.30
N ILE A 153 -19.14 -6.52 7.27
CA ILE A 153 -18.27 -5.99 8.32
C ILE A 153 -18.28 -4.47 8.31
N THR A 154 -18.14 -3.86 7.12
CA THR A 154 -18.02 -2.41 7.00
C THR A 154 -19.36 -1.68 6.94
N LYS A 155 -20.50 -2.38 6.99
CA LYS A 155 -21.84 -1.81 6.79
C LYS A 155 -22.15 -0.63 7.69
N SER A 156 -21.72 -0.67 8.95
CA SER A 156 -21.93 0.39 9.94
C SER A 156 -20.75 1.36 10.03
N MET A 157 -19.81 1.31 9.09
CA MET A 157 -18.59 2.11 9.07
C MET A 157 -18.58 3.03 7.85
N THR A 158 -17.76 4.07 7.89
CA THR A 158 -17.45 4.89 6.70
C THR A 158 -16.40 4.25 5.81
N MET A 159 -15.74 3.20 6.30
CA MET A 159 -14.72 2.43 5.58
C MET A 159 -15.30 1.78 4.31
N PRO A 160 -14.69 2.01 3.13
CA PRO A 160 -15.04 1.27 1.94
C PRO A 160 -14.72 -0.22 2.09
N TRP A 161 -15.66 -1.10 1.77
CA TRP A 161 -15.48 -2.55 1.91
C TRP A 161 -14.23 -3.08 1.19
N TYR A 162 -13.85 -2.48 0.07
CA TYR A 162 -12.69 -2.88 -0.71
C TYR A 162 -11.36 -2.48 -0.05
N PHE A 163 -11.36 -1.52 0.88
CA PHE A 163 -10.18 -1.21 1.71
C PHE A 163 -9.80 -2.44 2.55
N LEU A 164 -10.78 -3.00 3.24
CA LEU A 164 -10.64 -4.22 4.03
C LEU A 164 -10.29 -5.43 3.16
N ALA A 165 -10.93 -5.56 1.99
CA ALA A 165 -10.66 -6.66 1.08
C ALA A 165 -9.21 -6.67 0.56
N ILE A 166 -8.65 -5.49 0.27
CA ILE A 166 -7.25 -5.37 -0.17
C ILE A 166 -6.29 -5.74 0.97
N ILE A 167 -6.54 -5.32 2.21
CA ILE A 167 -5.75 -5.78 3.38
C ILE A 167 -5.80 -7.30 3.46
N HIS A 168 -6.98 -7.91 3.31
CA HIS A 168 -7.12 -9.36 3.36
C HIS A 168 -6.29 -10.09 2.29
N GLY A 169 -6.24 -9.55 1.08
CA GLY A 169 -5.37 -10.06 0.03
C GLY A 169 -3.89 -9.95 0.36
N MET A 170 -3.50 -8.85 1.01
CA MET A 170 -2.11 -8.58 1.37
C MET A 170 -1.61 -9.45 2.53
N GLU A 171 -2.42 -9.62 3.56
CA GLU A 171 -2.02 -10.28 4.81
C GLU A 171 -2.24 -11.80 4.81
N ALA A 172 -3.17 -12.30 4.00
CA ALA A 172 -3.60 -13.69 4.08
C ALA A 172 -3.93 -14.34 2.73
N ASP A 173 -3.55 -13.75 1.59
CA ASP A 173 -3.92 -14.22 0.24
C ASP A 173 -5.42 -14.56 0.09
N PHE A 174 -6.27 -13.75 0.74
CA PHE A 174 -7.72 -13.93 0.79
C PHE A 174 -8.21 -15.21 1.48
N ARG A 175 -7.38 -15.84 2.31
CA ARG A 175 -7.77 -17.02 3.09
C ARG A 175 -8.56 -16.66 4.34
N PHE A 176 -9.80 -17.15 4.39
CA PHE A 176 -10.70 -16.96 5.52
C PHE A 176 -10.50 -17.92 6.70
N ASP A 177 -9.47 -18.76 6.67
CA ASP A 177 -9.06 -19.66 7.76
C ASP A 177 -7.84 -19.13 8.56
N SER A 178 -7.43 -17.89 8.29
CA SER A 178 -6.35 -17.20 8.99
C SER A 178 -6.73 -15.81 9.48
N HIS A 179 -6.02 -15.34 10.51
CA HIS A 179 -6.14 -14.01 11.06
C HIS A 179 -5.83 -12.94 10.02
N LEU A 180 -6.67 -11.91 9.96
CA LEU A 180 -6.46 -10.76 9.08
C LEU A 180 -5.18 -10.00 9.42
N HIS A 181 -4.72 -10.08 10.67
CA HIS A 181 -3.56 -9.33 11.16
C HIS A 181 -2.26 -9.65 10.41
N ASN A 182 -2.02 -10.94 10.14
CA ASN A 182 -0.70 -11.44 9.71
C ASN A 182 -0.73 -12.87 9.13
N GLY A 183 -1.92 -13.44 8.91
CA GLY A 183 -2.06 -14.77 8.31
C GLY A 183 -1.90 -15.97 9.26
N ASP A 184 -1.74 -15.75 10.57
CA ASP A 184 -1.70 -16.85 11.56
C ASP A 184 -3.03 -17.66 11.57
N PRO A 185 -3.03 -18.96 11.91
CA PRO A 185 -4.25 -19.76 11.97
C PRO A 185 -5.26 -19.26 12.99
N LEU A 186 -6.56 -19.30 12.66
CA LEU A 186 -7.65 -18.89 13.57
C LEU A 186 -7.85 -19.81 14.78
N THR A 187 -7.13 -20.94 14.85
CA THR A 187 -7.24 -21.94 15.93
C THR A 187 -6.60 -21.49 17.25
N GLY A 188 -5.86 -20.38 17.24
CA GLY A 188 -5.22 -19.79 18.41
C GLY A 188 -5.22 -18.27 18.32
N ARG A 189 -4.50 -17.60 19.22
CA ARG A 189 -4.18 -16.18 19.03
C ARG A 189 -2.95 -16.05 18.12
N THR A 190 -2.79 -14.90 17.50
CA THR A 190 -1.59 -14.58 16.72
C THR A 190 -0.31 -14.76 17.56
N VAL A 191 0.69 -15.37 16.96
CA VAL A 191 2.05 -15.50 17.52
C VAL A 191 2.97 -14.50 16.82
N HIS A 192 2.78 -14.29 15.51
CA HIS A 192 3.46 -13.23 14.78
C HIS A 192 2.90 -11.85 15.17
N VAL A 193 3.68 -10.80 14.89
CA VAL A 193 3.29 -9.43 15.22
C VAL A 193 2.09 -9.01 14.36
N PRO A 194 1.06 -8.35 14.92
CA PRO A 194 0.84 -8.10 16.35
C PRO A 194 0.47 -9.39 17.09
N ALA A 195 1.25 -9.78 18.11
CA ALA A 195 1.02 -11.01 18.87
C ALA A 195 -0.14 -10.87 19.86
N GLY A 196 -0.76 -12.01 20.20
CA GLY A 196 -1.82 -12.10 21.20
C GLY A 196 -3.18 -11.57 20.73
N ARG A 197 -3.45 -11.58 19.41
CA ARG A 197 -4.71 -11.12 18.80
C ARG A 197 -5.62 -12.27 18.35
N PRO A 198 -6.95 -12.10 18.33
CA PRO A 198 -7.74 -11.04 18.98
C PRO A 198 -7.45 -10.94 20.49
N THR A 199 -7.78 -9.85 21.17
CA THR A 199 -7.61 -9.78 22.65
C THR A 199 -8.81 -10.33 23.41
N GLY A 200 -10.01 -10.22 22.85
CA GLY A 200 -11.25 -10.79 23.37
C GLY A 200 -11.49 -12.23 22.93
N GLY A 201 -12.54 -12.85 23.48
CA GLY A 201 -13.03 -14.16 23.04
C GLY A 201 -12.13 -15.37 23.34
N LYS A 202 -12.53 -16.53 22.83
CA LYS A 202 -11.81 -17.81 22.91
C LYS A 202 -11.73 -18.45 21.52
N ALA A 203 -10.58 -19.03 21.20
CA ALA A 203 -10.36 -19.73 19.94
C ALA A 203 -11.17 -21.05 19.86
N PRO A 204 -11.47 -21.58 18.65
CA PRO A 204 -11.14 -20.99 17.35
C PRO A 204 -11.95 -19.72 17.06
N PHE A 205 -11.30 -18.73 16.48
CA PHE A 205 -11.92 -17.47 16.08
C PHE A 205 -12.55 -17.59 14.69
N SER A 206 -13.59 -16.80 14.44
CA SER A 206 -14.02 -16.51 13.07
C SER A 206 -13.10 -15.47 12.43
N TRP A 207 -13.07 -15.46 11.09
CA TRP A 207 -12.37 -14.43 10.35
C TRP A 207 -12.95 -13.04 10.64
N GLU A 208 -14.26 -12.93 10.80
CA GLU A 208 -14.97 -11.70 11.19
C GLU A 208 -14.47 -11.15 12.54
N GLU A 209 -14.31 -12.00 13.56
CA GLU A 209 -13.75 -11.58 14.85
C GLU A 209 -12.32 -11.07 14.71
N SER A 210 -11.50 -11.76 13.90
CA SER A 210 -10.14 -11.29 13.60
C SER A 210 -10.13 -9.97 12.84
N ALA A 211 -11.03 -9.78 11.88
CA ALA A 211 -11.11 -8.57 11.08
C ALA A 211 -11.55 -7.37 11.93
N MET A 212 -12.52 -7.57 12.83
CA MET A 212 -12.96 -6.54 13.77
C MET A 212 -11.86 -6.15 14.77
N ASP A 213 -11.10 -7.11 15.30
CA ASP A 213 -9.94 -6.80 16.15
C ASP A 213 -8.87 -6.00 15.37
N ALA A 214 -8.57 -6.38 14.13
CA ALA A 214 -7.62 -5.66 13.28
C ALA A 214 -8.07 -4.23 12.97
N ILE A 215 -9.35 -4.02 12.69
CA ILE A 215 -9.94 -2.68 12.48
C ILE A 215 -9.79 -1.82 13.73
N ALA A 216 -10.13 -2.37 14.90
CA ALA A 216 -10.06 -1.65 16.17
C ALA A 216 -8.60 -1.34 16.57
N LEU A 217 -7.68 -2.30 16.40
CA LEU A 217 -6.26 -2.13 16.69
C LEU A 217 -5.65 -0.98 15.88
N ASN A 218 -6.02 -0.89 14.59
CA ASN A 218 -5.52 0.16 13.70
C ASN A 218 -6.33 1.47 13.79
N ARG A 219 -7.32 1.54 14.70
CA ARG A 219 -8.23 2.68 14.88
C ARG A 219 -8.96 3.09 13.60
N TYR A 220 -9.22 2.16 12.70
CA TYR A 220 -9.92 2.47 11.45
C TYR A 220 -11.41 2.73 11.64
N ASP A 221 -11.96 2.36 12.80
CA ASP A 221 -13.27 2.83 13.29
C ASP A 221 -13.31 4.36 13.50
N LYS A 222 -12.16 5.00 13.71
CA LYS A 222 -12.01 6.45 13.92
C LYS A 222 -11.40 7.18 12.73
N TRP A 223 -11.05 6.46 11.67
CA TRP A 223 -10.49 7.06 10.46
C TRP A 223 -11.61 7.60 9.56
N ASN A 224 -11.45 8.85 9.10
CA ASN A 224 -12.51 9.57 8.36
C ASN A 224 -12.10 9.99 6.94
N ASP A 225 -10.84 9.81 6.55
CA ASP A 225 -10.38 10.14 5.20
C ASP A 225 -10.27 8.90 4.32
N TRP A 226 -11.38 8.53 3.71
CA TRP A 226 -11.45 7.39 2.79
C TRP A 226 -11.27 7.80 1.32
N SER A 227 -10.66 8.97 1.07
CA SER A 227 -10.14 9.29 -0.26
C SER A 227 -9.07 8.28 -0.69
N ILE A 228 -8.71 8.27 -1.97
CA ILE A 228 -7.59 7.47 -2.48
C ILE A 228 -6.33 7.75 -1.66
N ALA A 229 -5.96 9.02 -1.52
CA ALA A 229 -4.80 9.45 -0.75
C ALA A 229 -4.85 8.96 0.71
N GLY A 230 -6.01 9.10 1.36
CA GLY A 230 -6.21 8.65 2.74
C GLY A 230 -6.08 7.13 2.91
N MET A 231 -6.66 6.34 2.00
CA MET A 231 -6.49 4.89 1.99
C MET A 231 -5.02 4.48 1.77
N LEU A 232 -4.28 5.17 0.90
CA LEU A 232 -2.86 4.90 0.67
C LEU A 232 -2.02 5.17 1.93
N VAL A 233 -2.32 6.23 2.69
CA VAL A 233 -1.73 6.45 4.03
C VAL A 233 -2.06 5.29 4.96
N ALA A 234 -3.33 4.89 5.03
CA ALA A 234 -3.77 3.85 5.93
C ALA A 234 -3.11 2.49 5.61
N TRP A 235 -3.01 2.11 4.32
CA TRP A 235 -2.34 0.88 3.90
C TRP A 235 -0.83 0.90 4.14
N GLU A 236 -0.13 2.00 3.85
CA GLU A 236 1.31 2.04 4.14
C GLU A 236 1.57 1.98 5.66
N ARG A 237 0.70 2.60 6.47
CA ARG A 237 0.79 2.51 7.94
C ARG A 237 0.49 1.10 8.44
N TYR A 238 -0.44 0.38 7.82
CA TYR A 238 -0.77 -1.00 8.16
C TYR A 238 0.47 -1.89 8.06
N ASN A 239 1.15 -1.86 6.92
CA ASN A 239 2.40 -2.59 6.69
C ASN A 239 3.59 -2.00 7.48
N GLY A 240 3.62 -0.68 7.63
CA GLY A 240 4.71 0.08 8.23
C GLY A 240 5.50 0.91 7.22
N LEU A 241 6.00 2.06 7.69
CA LEU A 241 6.70 3.09 6.89
C LEU A 241 8.20 2.78 6.63
N GLY A 242 8.63 1.55 6.90
CA GLY A 242 10.05 1.17 6.92
C GLY A 242 10.76 1.24 5.56
N TYR A 243 10.04 1.36 4.44
CA TYR A 243 10.63 1.47 3.11
C TYR A 243 11.16 2.86 2.79
N ARG A 244 10.61 3.90 3.42
CA ARG A 244 10.96 5.30 3.13
C ARG A 244 12.40 5.64 3.49
N GLN A 245 12.96 4.99 4.51
CA GLN A 245 14.38 5.15 4.88
C GLN A 245 15.35 4.63 3.82
N HIS A 246 14.87 3.76 2.93
CA HIS A 246 15.65 3.24 1.80
C HIS A 246 15.42 4.05 0.51
N GLY A 247 14.65 5.14 0.59
CA GLY A 247 14.34 5.99 -0.56
C GLY A 247 13.44 5.33 -1.61
N ILE A 248 12.79 4.20 -1.28
CA ILE A 248 11.90 3.48 -2.20
C ILE A 248 10.45 3.57 -1.76
N HIS A 249 9.55 3.38 -2.72
CA HIS A 249 8.12 3.24 -2.47
C HIS A 249 7.80 1.83 -1.96
N SER A 250 6.89 1.75 -0.99
CA SER A 250 6.55 0.47 -0.37
C SER A 250 5.99 -0.53 -1.39
N PRO A 251 6.58 -1.74 -1.56
CA PRO A 251 6.00 -2.78 -2.40
C PRO A 251 4.58 -3.16 -1.96
N TYR A 252 4.26 -3.04 -0.67
CA TYR A 252 2.91 -3.29 -0.15
C TYR A 252 1.86 -2.40 -0.81
N VAL A 253 2.23 -1.16 -1.15
CA VAL A 253 1.34 -0.20 -1.80
C VAL A 253 1.49 -0.24 -3.32
N TRP A 254 2.72 -0.29 -3.83
CA TRP A 254 3.04 0.05 -5.23
C TRP A 254 3.52 -1.10 -6.11
N ALA A 255 3.74 -2.31 -5.57
CA ALA A 255 4.20 -3.42 -6.40
C ALA A 255 3.24 -3.70 -7.58
N CYS A 256 3.82 -4.15 -8.72
CA CYS A 256 3.17 -4.31 -10.03
C CYS A 256 2.81 -2.99 -10.76
N THR A 257 3.21 -1.83 -10.23
CA THR A 257 3.10 -0.54 -10.92
C THR A 257 4.46 0.04 -11.26
N ASP A 258 4.50 1.01 -12.16
CA ASP A 258 5.71 1.79 -12.50
C ASP A 258 6.27 2.65 -11.35
N GLN A 259 5.56 2.75 -10.22
CA GLN A 259 6.05 3.40 -9.00
C GLN A 259 6.94 2.48 -8.15
N TYR A 260 7.12 1.21 -8.51
CA TYR A 260 7.98 0.29 -7.77
C TYR A 260 8.81 -0.57 -8.71
N ALA A 261 10.13 -0.54 -8.54
CA ALA A 261 11.06 -1.38 -9.29
C ALA A 261 11.43 -2.65 -8.50
N LYS A 262 12.11 -2.49 -7.37
CA LYS A 262 12.62 -3.58 -6.52
C LYS A 262 12.98 -3.07 -5.12
N GLY A 263 13.32 -3.99 -4.24
CA GLY A 263 13.63 -3.74 -2.85
C GLY A 263 12.47 -4.16 -1.95
N ARG A 264 12.69 -5.09 -1.02
CA ARG A 264 11.66 -5.49 -0.04
C ARG A 264 12.29 -5.96 1.27
N TYR A 265 11.54 -5.90 2.36
CA TYR A 265 11.87 -6.70 3.53
C TYR A 265 11.59 -8.17 3.23
N VAL A 266 12.60 -9.03 3.33
CA VAL A 266 12.48 -10.48 3.11
C VAL A 266 12.22 -11.22 4.42
N ALA A 267 12.51 -10.57 5.54
CA ALA A 267 12.13 -10.96 6.89
C ALA A 267 12.10 -9.70 7.77
N ASP A 268 11.62 -9.83 9.01
CA ASP A 268 11.57 -8.73 9.97
C ASP A 268 12.93 -8.05 10.12
N GLY A 269 12.96 -6.74 9.82
CA GLY A 269 14.17 -5.91 9.85
C GLY A 269 15.21 -6.22 8.76
N ARG A 270 15.01 -7.23 7.91
CA ARG A 270 15.96 -7.63 6.85
C ARG A 270 15.51 -7.10 5.49
N PHE A 271 16.01 -5.91 5.14
CA PHE A 271 15.81 -5.33 3.82
C PHE A 271 16.80 -5.90 2.80
N ASP A 272 16.30 -6.30 1.64
CA ASP A 272 17.09 -6.65 0.47
C ASP A 272 16.72 -5.69 -0.67
N ALA A 273 17.70 -4.90 -1.14
CA ALA A 273 17.53 -3.91 -2.19
C ALA A 273 17.30 -4.52 -3.59
N ASN A 274 17.61 -5.80 -3.77
CA ASN A 274 17.46 -6.50 -5.05
C ASN A 274 16.26 -7.43 -5.09
N ALA A 275 15.67 -7.78 -3.95
CA ALA A 275 14.50 -8.61 -3.90
C ALA A 275 13.27 -7.91 -4.53
N GLU A 276 12.57 -8.63 -5.40
CA GLU A 276 11.33 -8.16 -6.02
C GLU A 276 10.10 -8.69 -5.30
N SER A 277 9.01 -7.91 -5.29
CA SER A 277 7.71 -8.41 -4.85
C SER A 277 7.02 -9.19 -5.96
N ARG A 278 6.65 -10.45 -5.68
CA ARG A 278 5.80 -11.27 -6.58
C ARG A 278 4.32 -10.94 -6.44
N GLN A 279 3.91 -10.49 -5.26
CA GLN A 279 2.56 -10.04 -4.96
C GLN A 279 2.39 -8.58 -5.42
N CYS A 280 1.24 -8.28 -6.03
CA CYS A 280 0.89 -6.92 -6.41
C CYS A 280 0.39 -6.11 -5.21
N GLY A 281 0.75 -4.84 -5.15
CA GLY A 281 0.40 -3.96 -4.05
C GLY A 281 -1.02 -3.43 -4.14
N ALA A 282 -1.43 -2.70 -3.08
CA ALA A 282 -2.76 -2.13 -2.93
C ALA A 282 -3.21 -1.27 -4.12
N VAL A 283 -2.33 -0.44 -4.69
CA VAL A 283 -2.67 0.47 -5.80
C VAL A 283 -3.02 -0.31 -7.06
N ALA A 284 -2.27 -1.38 -7.37
CA ALA A 284 -2.55 -2.20 -8.54
C ALA A 284 -3.92 -2.89 -8.43
N MET A 285 -4.25 -3.43 -7.25
CA MET A 285 -5.57 -4.03 -6.99
C MET A 285 -6.70 -3.00 -7.02
N LEU A 286 -6.50 -1.81 -6.43
CA LEU A 286 -7.48 -0.73 -6.45
C LEU A 286 -7.76 -0.25 -7.88
N LYS A 287 -6.72 -0.01 -8.69
CA LYS A 287 -6.88 0.34 -10.11
C LYS A 287 -7.60 -0.76 -10.88
N GLY A 288 -7.29 -2.02 -10.59
CA GLY A 288 -8.01 -3.17 -11.16
C GLY A 288 -9.51 -3.14 -10.84
N LEU A 289 -9.89 -2.90 -9.58
CA LEU A 289 -11.30 -2.77 -9.18
C LEU A 289 -12.03 -1.57 -9.81
N ILE A 290 -11.33 -0.44 -9.96
CA ILE A 290 -11.90 0.74 -10.64
C ILE A 290 -12.13 0.44 -12.12
N ALA A 291 -11.18 -0.23 -12.78
CA ALA A 291 -11.26 -0.57 -14.19
C ALA A 291 -12.43 -1.53 -14.52
N THR A 292 -12.89 -2.35 -13.56
CA THR A 292 -14.09 -3.17 -13.76
C THR A 292 -15.40 -2.37 -13.65
N GLY A 293 -15.35 -1.10 -13.23
CA GLY A 293 -16.54 -0.29 -12.93
C GLY A 293 -17.33 -0.77 -11.71
N SER A 294 -16.78 -1.69 -10.91
CA SER A 294 -17.47 -2.27 -9.76
C SER A 294 -17.49 -1.36 -8.53
N ILE A 295 -16.59 -0.36 -8.49
CA ILE A 295 -16.47 0.62 -7.42
C ILE A 295 -16.16 2.01 -7.99
N SER A 296 -16.52 3.02 -7.22
CA SER A 296 -16.05 4.40 -7.39
C SER A 296 -15.47 4.85 -6.04
N PRO A 297 -14.17 5.22 -5.96
CA PRO A 297 -13.58 5.70 -4.72
C PRO A 297 -14.28 6.97 -4.20
N PRO A 298 -14.43 7.13 -2.87
CA PRO A 298 -14.95 8.36 -2.28
C PRO A 298 -14.13 9.59 -2.71
N PRO A 299 -14.77 10.74 -2.95
CA PRO A 299 -14.11 11.93 -3.46
C PRO A 299 -13.21 12.64 -2.41
N GLY A 300 -13.29 12.29 -1.13
CA GLY A 300 -12.61 13.03 -0.07
C GLY A 300 -13.09 12.66 1.34
N PRO A 301 -12.44 13.17 2.39
CA PRO A 301 -12.99 13.12 3.74
C PRO A 301 -14.35 13.82 3.80
N LYS A 302 -15.24 13.32 4.66
CA LYS A 302 -16.47 14.02 5.07
C LYS A 302 -16.19 14.90 6.27
#